data_AF-A0A3C0YN12-F1
#
_entry.id   AF-A0A3C0YN12-F1
#
_cell.length_a   1.000
_cell.length_b   1.000
_cell.length_c   1.000
_cell.angle_alpha   90.00
_cell.angle_beta   90.00
_cell.angle_gamma   90.00
#
_symmetry.space_group_name_H-M   'P 1'
#
loop_
_entity.id
_entity.type
_entity.pdbx_description
1 polymer ?
#
loop_
_entity_poly.entity_id
_entity_poly.type
_entity_poly.pdbx_seq_one_letter_code
_entity_poly.pdbx_strand_id
1 'polypeptide(L)' 'MKAEKENTKKKIKELIEKINGFDYQYYVLDNPSISDFEYDKIFRSLVDLESANPDLIQ' A
#
# COMPACT_ATOMS: atom_id res chain seq x y z
N MET A 1 -16.51 -3.80 14.90
CA MET A 1 -16.52 -5.20 14.42
C MET A 1 -16.60 -5.36 12.89
N LYS A 2 -17.65 -4.92 12.17
CA LYS A 2 -17.69 -5.00 10.68
C LYS A 2 -17.11 -3.75 9.99
N ALA A 3 -17.47 -2.58 10.49
CA ALA A 3 -17.02 -1.28 9.98
C ALA A 3 -15.49 -1.08 10.07
N GLU A 4 -14.84 -1.59 11.11
CA GLU A 4 -13.37 -1.51 11.27
C GLU A 4 -12.63 -2.38 10.25
N LYS A 5 -13.16 -3.57 9.94
CA LYS A 5 -12.62 -4.43 8.87
C LYS A 5 -12.79 -3.79 7.49
N GLU A 6 -13.94 -3.18 7.22
CA GLU A 6 -14.14 -2.45 5.96
C GLU A 6 -13.21 -1.24 5.85
N ASN A 7 -13.00 -0.50 6.94
CA ASN A 7 -12.04 0.60 6.95
C ASN A 7 -10.59 0.11 6.72
N THR A 8 -10.23 -1.02 7.32
CA THR A 8 -8.92 -1.64 7.13
C THR A 8 -8.72 -2.10 5.68
N LYS A 9 -9.74 -2.76 5.10
CA LYS A 9 -9.73 -3.16 3.68
C LYS A 9 -9.60 -1.94 2.76
N LYS A 10 -10.25 -0.82 3.08
CA LYS A 10 -10.12 0.42 2.33
C LYS A 10 -8.69 0.98 2.39
N LYS A 11 -8.09 1.01 3.58
CA LYS A 11 -6.68 1.43 3.75
C LYS A 11 -5.69 0.56 2.97
N ILE A 12 -5.87 -0.77 3.01
CA ILE A 12 -5.06 -1.71 2.21
C ILE A 12 -5.15 -1.36 0.72
N LYS A 13 -6.36 -1.14 0.20
CA LYS A 13 -6.56 -0.71 -1.20
C LYS A 13 -5.87 0.62 -1.52
N GLU A 14 -6.01 1.62 -0.67
CA GLU A 14 -5.37 2.93 -0.86
C GLU A 14 -3.83 2.83 -0.87
N LEU A 15 -3.25 1.94 -0.05
CA LEU A 15 -1.80 1.70 -0.04
C LEU A 15 -1.35 0.99 -1.32
N ILE A 16 -2.09 -0.02 -1.79
CA ILE A 16 -1.81 -0.72 -3.05
C ILE A 16 -1.87 0.25 -4.23
N GLU A 17 -2.92 1.10 -4.30
CA GLU A 17 -3.06 2.10 -5.36
C GLU A 17 -1.88 3.09 -5.38
N LYS A 18 -1.42 3.52 -4.19
CA LYS A 18 -0.22 4.37 -4.07
C LYS A 18 1.04 3.66 -4.56
N ILE A 19 1.28 2.45 -4.10
CA ILE A 19 2.44 1.64 -4.50
C ILE A 19 2.47 1.46 -6.01
N ASN A 20 1.34 1.07 -6.62
CA ASN A 20 1.23 0.94 -8.07
C ASN A 20 1.51 2.26 -8.81
N GLY A 21 1.06 3.39 -8.25
CA GLY A 21 1.35 4.71 -8.79
C GLY A 21 2.84 5.05 -8.77
N PHE A 22 3.53 4.74 -7.66
CA PHE A 22 4.97 4.94 -7.53
C PHE A 22 5.77 3.98 -8.41
N ASP A 23 5.36 2.72 -8.50
CA ASP A 23 5.96 1.72 -9.39
C ASP A 23 5.85 2.16 -10.85
N TYR A 24 4.69 2.66 -11.28
CA TYR A 24 4.53 3.21 -12.62
C TYR A 24 5.46 4.39 -12.89
N GLN A 25 5.58 5.32 -11.93
CA GLN A 25 6.50 6.44 -12.05
C GLN A 25 7.96 6.00 -12.13
N TYR A 26 8.36 5.02 -11.32
CA TYR A 26 9.71 4.50 -11.26
C TYR A 26 10.06 3.67 -12.51
N TYR A 27 9.26 2.66 -12.82
CA TYR A 27 9.57 1.68 -13.86
C TYR A 27 9.14 2.09 -15.27
N VAL A 28 8.08 2.90 -15.41
CA VAL A 28 7.54 3.27 -16.73
C VAL A 28 7.92 4.68 -17.13
N LEU A 29 7.82 5.64 -16.20
CA LEU A 29 8.09 7.04 -16.50
C LEU A 29 9.56 7.46 -16.28
N ASP A 30 10.36 6.62 -15.62
CA ASP A 30 11.72 6.95 -15.17
C ASP A 30 11.77 8.31 -14.41
N ASN A 31 10.72 8.57 -13.63
CA ASN A 31 10.50 9.84 -12.93
C ASN A 31 9.91 9.58 -11.54
N PRO A 32 10.70 9.01 -10.61
CA PRO A 32 10.22 8.72 -9.26
C PRO A 32 9.83 10.00 -8.52
N SER A 33 8.65 10.01 -7.90
CA SER A 33 8.16 11.17 -7.13
C SER A 33 8.49 11.13 -5.64
N ILE A 34 8.96 9.98 -5.14
CA ILE A 34 9.31 9.75 -3.73
C ILE A 34 10.65 9.02 -3.63
N SER A 35 11.29 9.12 -2.46
CA SER A 35 12.50 8.37 -2.16
C SER A 35 12.21 6.91 -1.82
N ASP A 36 13.22 6.04 -1.98
CA ASP A 36 13.13 4.61 -1.59
C ASP A 36 12.70 4.44 -0.12
N PHE A 37 13.16 5.31 0.77
CA PHE A 37 12.77 5.28 2.18
C PHE A 37 11.29 5.59 2.41
N GLU A 38 10.71 6.49 1.61
CA GLU A 38 9.28 6.79 1.66
C GLU A 38 8.47 5.63 1.08
N TYR A 39 8.94 5.03 -0.01
CA TYR A 39 8.33 3.84 -0.59
C TYR A 39 8.30 2.69 0.41
N ASP A 40 9.45 2.39 1.04
CA ASP A 40 9.59 1.34 2.05
C ASP A 40 8.62 1.52 3.22
N LYS A 41 8.39 2.76 3.66
CA LYS A 41 7.42 3.05 4.73
C LYS A 41 5.99 2.71 4.34
N ILE A 42 5.61 3.03 3.10
CA ILE A 42 4.28 2.76 2.57
C ILE A 42 4.11 1.25 2.40
N PHE A 43 5.11 0.58 1.84
CA PHE A 43 5.12 -0.87 1.66
C PHE A 43 5.03 -1.62 3.00
N ARG A 44 5.84 -1.23 4.01
CA ARG A 44 5.76 -1.81 5.36
C ARG A 44 4.38 -1.62 5.98
N SER A 45 3.76 -0.45 5.80
CA SER A 45 2.41 -0.19 6.31
C SER A 45 1.38 -1.13 5.68
N LEU A 46 1.53 -1.47 4.39
CA LEU A 46 0.68 -2.46 3.72
C LEU A 46 0.89 -3.84 4.34
N VAL A 47 2.14 -4.30 4.42
CA VAL A 47 2.50 -5.60 4.98
C VAL A 47 2.01 -5.77 6.42
N ASP A 48 2.14 -4.73 7.25
CA ASP A 48 1.68 -4.76 8.65
C ASP A 48 0.15 -4.92 8.73
N LEU A 49 -0.59 -4.21 7.88
CA LEU A 49 -2.05 -4.31 7.84
C LEU A 49 -2.53 -5.68 7.34
N GLU A 50 -1.89 -6.21 6.31
CA GLU A 50 -2.19 -7.53 5.74
C GLU A 50 -1.82 -8.66 6.69
N SER A 51 -0.67 -8.55 7.37
CA SER A 51 -0.23 -9.52 8.38
C SER A 51 -1.17 -9.56 9.59
N ALA A 52 -1.69 -8.40 10.00
CA ALA A 52 -2.69 -8.31 11.06
C ALA A 52 -4.10 -8.77 10.62
N ASN A 53 -4.36 -8.83 9.30
CA ASN A 53 -5.66 -9.19 8.74
C ASN A 53 -5.51 -10.17 7.56
N PRO A 54 -5.12 -11.44 7.81
CA PRO A 54 -4.85 -12.40 6.74
C PRO A 54 -6.05 -12.67 5.81
N ASP A 55 -7.28 -12.42 6.27
CA ASP A 55 -8.51 -12.53 5.48
C ASP A 55 -8.73 -11.37 4.50
N LEU A 56 -7.90 -10.33 4.57
CA LEU A 56 -7.96 -9.14 3.71
C LEU A 56 -6.81 -9.04 2.71
N ILE A 57 -5.88 -10.01 2.71
CA ILE A 57 -4.84 -10.15 1.69
C ILE A 57 -5.51 -10.28 0.33
N GLN A 58 -5.04 -9.51 -0.66
CA GLN A 58 -5.57 -9.55 -2.03
C GLN A 58 -4.90 -10.60 -2.90
#